data_AF-A0A077XPK6-F1
#
_entry.id   AF-A0A077XPK6-F1
#
_cell.length_a   1.000
_cell.length_b   1.000
_cell.length_c   1.000
_cell.angle_alpha   90.00
_cell.angle_beta   90.00
_cell.angle_gamma   90.00
#
_symmetry.space_group_name_H-M   'P 1'
#
loop_
_entity.id
_entity.type
_entity.pdbx_description
1 polymer ?
#
loop_
_entity_poly.entity_id
_entity_poly.type
_entity_poly.pdbx_seq_one_letter_code
_entity_poly.pdbx_strand_id
1 'polypeptide(L)'
;MKTKLLSYYILIFGSAIFGSCTKIDNGFLSDGIRYKDNTIFCKRGMTLTMSDRINTDGSTPPYQFELINLRDESTGMDAPKVFFEGFDLLTFKPGMVFNAETDTTVELLNKKRETVNKPPMEFNPVSGQLVFNKASANLPLGRYTFDVKMTNPTGQKIFPKLATVEIIDPVIEDMFEVTYQAATGSSASEVFTAITAPKLKCTKISNEGARVILKIVDKNGKAFNPKAGEIVKRGDRPMFESHVKFNPVQVTDTEMICDFEVAPFPLAKLIASNGTDWGYLNYYRIPMQYAQIDGLANNNVNPVFGFRVLMEGTYEVEVMLPAVTRIEKK
;
A
#
# COMPACT_ATOMS: atom_id res chain seq x y z
N MET A 1 72.95 42.78 32.85
CA MET A 1 71.71 42.13 33.36
C MET A 1 70.50 42.25 32.42
N LYS A 2 70.26 43.39 31.74
CA LYS A 2 69.08 43.59 30.87
C LYS A 2 69.01 42.67 29.63
N THR A 3 70.14 42.30 29.03
CA THR A 3 70.19 41.44 27.84
C THR A 3 69.86 39.97 28.10
N LYS A 4 70.18 39.45 29.30
CA LYS A 4 69.86 38.05 29.67
C LYS A 4 68.39 37.84 30.00
N LEU A 5 67.69 38.86 30.54
CA LEU A 5 66.24 38.78 30.76
C LEU A 5 65.46 38.78 29.44
N LEU A 6 65.89 39.58 28.45
CA LEU A 6 65.22 39.65 27.15
C LEU A 6 65.30 38.32 26.38
N SER A 7 66.43 37.61 26.49
CA SER A 7 66.60 36.27 25.90
C SER A 7 65.69 35.21 26.55
N TYR A 8 65.44 35.30 27.86
CA TYR A 8 64.52 34.39 28.56
C TYR A 8 63.06 34.65 28.18
N TYR A 9 62.66 35.92 28.01
CA TYR A 9 61.30 36.25 27.55
C TYR A 9 61.04 35.79 26.12
N ILE A 10 62.02 35.87 25.22
CA ILE A 10 61.89 35.38 23.84
C ILE A 10 61.81 33.85 23.78
N LEU A 11 62.55 33.13 24.65
CA LEU A 11 62.48 31.67 24.73
C LEU A 11 61.14 31.15 25.30
N ILE A 12 60.58 31.86 26.29
CA ILE A 12 59.30 31.52 26.91
C ILE A 12 58.12 31.86 25.98
N PHE A 13 58.22 32.97 25.22
CA PHE A 13 57.18 33.31 24.24
C PHE A 13 57.24 32.41 22.99
N GLY A 14 58.43 31.97 22.57
CA GLY A 14 58.60 31.04 21.46
C GLY A 14 58.07 29.63 21.75
N SER A 15 58.15 29.16 23.00
CA SER A 15 57.64 27.84 23.41
C SER A 15 56.12 27.81 23.61
N ALA A 16 55.48 28.95 23.89
CA ALA A 16 54.03 29.07 23.97
C ALA A 16 53.33 29.02 22.60
N ILE A 17 54.01 29.40 21.51
CA ILE A 17 53.43 29.44 20.14
C ILE A 17 53.35 28.03 19.52
N PHE A 18 54.21 27.09 19.91
CA PHE A 18 54.18 25.71 19.38
C PHE A 18 53.21 24.77 20.11
N GLY A 19 52.64 25.17 21.25
CA GLY A 19 51.66 24.39 22.00
C GLY A 19 50.20 24.53 21.53
N SER A 20 49.93 25.43 20.58
CA SER A 20 48.58 25.81 20.15
C SER A 20 48.11 25.14 18.84
N CYS A 21 48.81 24.12 18.34
CA CYS A 21 48.26 23.26 17.29
C CYS A 21 47.14 22.42 17.91
N THR A 22 45.92 22.97 17.98
CA THR A 22 44.71 22.17 18.16
C THR A 22 44.70 21.15 17.05
N LYS A 23 44.78 19.87 17.41
CA LYS A 23 44.64 18.75 16.49
C LYS A 23 43.38 19.03 15.67
N ILE A 24 43.51 19.19 14.35
CA ILE A 24 42.34 19.28 13.48
C ILE A 24 41.68 17.91 13.60
N ASP A 25 40.50 17.86 14.22
CA ASP A 25 39.75 16.63 14.32
C ASP A 25 39.44 16.14 12.90
N ASN A 26 39.66 14.84 12.67
CA ASN A 26 39.37 14.22 11.39
C ASN A 26 37.85 14.13 11.21
N GLY A 27 37.29 15.18 10.62
CA GLY A 27 35.86 15.28 10.31
C GLY A 27 35.01 15.81 11.45
N PHE A 28 33.69 15.81 11.21
CA PHE A 28 32.66 16.30 12.11
C PHE A 28 31.58 15.23 12.29
N LEU A 29 31.15 15.01 13.52
CA LEU A 29 29.99 14.18 13.86
C LEU A 29 28.97 15.10 14.55
N SER A 30 27.85 15.36 13.88
CA SER A 30 26.83 16.28 14.41
C SER A 30 26.06 15.67 15.58
N ASP A 31 25.64 16.54 16.49
CA ASP A 31 24.70 16.21 17.56
C ASP A 31 23.23 16.26 17.11
N GLY A 32 22.96 16.83 15.94
CA GLY A 32 21.63 17.22 15.47
C GLY A 32 21.04 16.35 14.34
N ILE A 33 21.49 15.09 14.22
CA ILE A 33 20.92 14.18 13.20
C ILE A 33 19.43 13.96 13.46
N ARG A 34 18.64 13.80 12.39
CA ARG A 34 17.19 13.68 12.49
C ARG A 34 16.57 13.09 11.24
N TYR A 35 15.37 12.56 11.35
CA TYR A 35 14.51 12.37 10.18
C TYR A 35 13.87 13.70 9.78
N LYS A 36 13.33 13.77 8.56
CA LYS A 36 12.53 14.92 8.13
C LYS A 36 11.29 15.07 9.01
N ASP A 37 10.59 13.96 9.22
CA ASP A 37 9.45 13.85 10.11
C ASP A 37 9.81 12.96 11.30
N ASN A 38 9.56 13.44 12.52
CA ASN A 38 9.87 12.68 13.74
C ASN A 38 8.90 11.50 13.97
N THR A 39 7.79 11.44 13.25
CA THR A 39 6.85 10.31 13.25
C THR A 39 6.84 9.66 11.88
N ILE A 40 7.19 8.38 11.84
CA ILE A 40 7.22 7.54 10.66
C ILE A 40 5.97 6.66 10.71
N PHE A 41 5.03 6.89 9.79
CA PHE A 41 3.81 6.11 9.73
C PHE A 41 4.03 4.80 8.97
N CYS A 42 3.67 3.68 9.60
CA CYS A 42 3.53 2.40 8.93
C CYS A 42 2.04 2.04 8.89
N LYS A 43 1.45 2.18 7.71
CA LYS A 43 0.13 1.62 7.43
C LYS A 43 0.29 0.12 7.21
N ARG A 44 -0.29 -0.69 8.08
CA ARG A 44 -0.09 -2.14 8.08
C ARG A 44 -0.49 -2.78 6.76
N GLY A 45 0.30 -3.73 6.31
CA GLY A 45 0.00 -4.57 5.14
C GLY A 45 0.38 -3.97 3.79
N MET A 46 0.82 -2.71 3.74
CA MET A 46 1.27 -2.08 2.50
C MET A 46 2.48 -2.82 1.92
N THR A 47 2.51 -2.99 0.58
CA THR A 47 3.60 -3.72 -0.10
C THR A 47 4.97 -3.12 0.18
N LEU A 48 5.03 -1.78 0.26
CA LEU A 48 6.22 -1.03 0.59
C LEU A 48 5.83 0.27 1.29
N THR A 49 6.42 0.52 2.45
CA THR A 49 6.40 1.84 3.11
C THR A 49 7.82 2.14 3.57
N MET A 50 8.33 3.33 3.26
CA MET A 50 9.71 3.70 3.56
C MET A 50 9.73 5.07 4.23
N SER A 51 10.54 5.20 5.28
CA SER A 51 10.84 6.51 5.85
C SER A 51 11.78 7.30 4.94
N ASP A 52 11.92 8.59 5.21
CA ASP A 52 13.05 9.36 4.72
C ASP A 52 14.37 8.86 5.32
N ARG A 53 15.46 9.25 4.66
CA ARG A 53 16.84 9.04 5.14
C ARG A 53 17.10 9.90 6.37
N ILE A 54 17.98 9.45 7.25
CA ILE A 54 18.47 10.30 8.33
C ILE A 54 19.27 11.46 7.71
N ASN A 55 18.90 12.69 8.04
CA ASN A 55 19.70 13.87 7.78
C ASN A 55 20.85 13.90 8.79
N THR A 56 22.08 13.83 8.29
CA THR A 56 23.31 13.77 9.11
C THR A 56 23.81 15.13 9.57
N ASP A 57 23.11 16.21 9.22
CA ASP A 57 23.35 17.56 9.73
C ASP A 57 24.81 18.00 9.53
N GLY A 58 25.34 17.77 8.32
CA GLY A 58 26.70 18.15 7.94
C GLY A 58 27.81 17.22 8.41
N SER A 59 27.49 16.09 9.06
CA SER A 59 28.50 15.13 9.49
C SER A 59 29.34 14.59 8.33
N THR A 60 30.62 14.36 8.57
CA THR A 60 31.58 13.87 7.57
C THR A 60 31.28 12.41 7.19
N PRO A 61 31.04 12.08 5.91
CA PRO A 61 30.92 10.70 5.43
C PRO A 61 32.29 9.99 5.35
N PRO A 62 32.32 8.65 5.24
CA PRO A 62 31.17 7.74 5.25
C PRO A 62 30.59 7.58 6.65
N TYR A 63 29.28 7.36 6.74
CA TYR A 63 28.62 7.05 8.00
C TYR A 63 27.86 5.74 7.91
N GLN A 64 27.72 5.10 9.06
CA GLN A 64 26.93 3.88 9.25
C GLN A 64 25.98 4.09 10.42
N PHE A 65 24.76 3.58 10.27
CA PHE A 65 23.74 3.61 11.29
C PHE A 65 23.45 2.20 11.80
N GLU A 66 23.09 2.12 13.07
CA GLU A 66 22.65 0.89 13.73
C GLU A 66 21.42 1.21 14.57
N LEU A 67 20.36 0.43 14.38
CA LEU A 67 19.17 0.48 15.21
C LEU A 67 19.48 -0.25 16.53
N ILE A 68 19.46 0.47 17.65
CA ILE A 68 19.90 -0.09 18.94
C ILE A 68 18.76 -0.75 19.70
N ASN A 69 17.59 -0.11 19.72
CA ASN A 69 16.40 -0.65 20.36
C ASN A 69 15.15 -0.11 19.67
N LEU A 70 14.04 -0.79 19.88
CA LEU A 70 12.70 -0.34 19.55
C LEU A 70 11.85 -0.61 20.78
N ARG A 71 11.19 0.41 21.31
CA ARG A 71 10.40 0.30 22.54
C ARG A 71 9.03 0.89 22.35
N ASP A 72 8.02 0.24 22.90
CA ASP A 72 6.68 0.79 23.01
C ASP A 72 6.75 2.11 23.79
N GLU A 73 6.21 3.19 23.21
CA GLU A 73 6.32 4.54 23.75
C GLU A 73 5.56 4.69 25.07
N SER A 74 4.45 3.95 25.23
CA SER A 74 3.57 4.05 26.40
C SER A 74 4.10 3.30 27.61
N THR A 75 4.73 2.14 27.39
CA THR A 75 5.20 1.25 28.45
C THR A 75 6.72 1.33 28.67
N GLY A 76 7.47 1.80 27.68
CA GLY A 76 8.93 1.79 27.66
C GLY A 76 9.54 0.39 27.50
N MET A 77 8.71 -0.65 27.38
CA MET A 77 9.17 -2.03 27.18
C MET A 77 9.64 -2.24 25.75
N ASP A 78 10.50 -3.24 25.55
CA ASP A 78 10.94 -3.63 24.22
C ASP A 78 9.75 -3.97 23.32
N ALA A 79 9.86 -3.59 22.05
CA ALA A 79 8.85 -3.88 21.06
C ALA A 79 8.69 -5.40 20.90
N PRO A 80 7.47 -5.87 20.60
CA PRO A 80 7.22 -7.30 20.41
C PRO A 80 8.14 -7.91 19.35
N LYS A 81 8.54 -9.17 19.55
CA LYS A 81 9.51 -9.86 18.67
C LYS A 81 9.09 -9.92 17.20
N VAL A 82 7.77 -9.87 16.94
CA VAL A 82 7.18 -9.87 15.59
C VAL A 82 7.75 -8.78 14.66
N PHE A 83 8.31 -7.69 15.20
CA PHE A 83 9.02 -6.67 14.40
C PHE A 83 10.25 -7.22 13.67
N PHE A 84 10.86 -8.27 14.19
CA PHE A 84 12.14 -8.82 13.73
C PHE A 84 12.03 -10.27 13.27
N GLU A 85 10.89 -10.92 13.47
CA GLU A 85 10.62 -12.29 13.04
C GLU A 85 10.34 -12.34 11.54
N GLY A 86 10.92 -13.33 10.85
CA GLY A 86 10.76 -13.48 9.41
C GLY A 86 9.41 -14.09 9.03
N PHE A 87 8.75 -13.49 8.03
CA PHE A 87 7.56 -14.01 7.38
C PHE A 87 7.87 -14.43 5.95
N ASP A 88 7.21 -15.47 5.48
CA ASP A 88 7.33 -15.91 4.08
C ASP A 88 6.50 -14.99 3.18
N LEU A 89 7.20 -14.27 2.31
CA LEU A 89 6.61 -13.29 1.42
C LEU A 89 6.85 -13.69 -0.03
N LEU A 90 5.77 -13.90 -0.78
CA LEU A 90 5.85 -13.97 -2.23
C LEU A 90 6.13 -12.57 -2.78
N THR A 91 7.30 -12.39 -3.38
CA THR A 91 7.77 -11.13 -3.98
C THR A 91 8.30 -11.36 -5.39
N PHE A 92 8.44 -10.29 -6.19
CA PHE A 92 9.17 -10.39 -7.45
C PHE A 92 10.68 -10.51 -7.19
N LYS A 93 11.35 -11.30 -8.03
CA LYS A 93 12.81 -11.39 -8.03
C LYS A 93 13.43 -10.02 -8.33
N PRO A 94 14.63 -9.71 -7.81
CA PRO A 94 15.31 -8.46 -8.11
C PRO A 94 15.36 -8.16 -9.62
N GLY A 95 14.93 -6.95 -10.00
CA GLY A 95 14.91 -6.51 -11.40
C GLY A 95 13.76 -7.08 -12.26
N MET A 96 12.92 -7.97 -11.71
CA MET A 96 11.74 -8.47 -12.40
C MET A 96 10.50 -7.70 -11.98
N VAL A 97 9.64 -7.43 -12.94
CA VAL A 97 8.34 -6.76 -12.74
C VAL A 97 7.27 -7.49 -13.54
N PHE A 98 6.02 -7.31 -13.11
CA PHE A 98 4.88 -7.75 -13.91
C PHE A 98 4.82 -7.03 -15.25
N ASN A 99 4.50 -7.77 -16.31
CA ASN A 99 4.24 -7.26 -17.64
C ASN A 99 2.96 -7.93 -18.19
N ALA A 100 1.94 -7.11 -18.46
CA ALA A 100 0.62 -7.57 -18.86
C ALA A 100 0.55 -8.30 -20.20
N GLU A 101 1.54 -8.13 -21.07
CA GLU A 101 1.62 -8.76 -22.39
C GLU A 101 2.31 -10.13 -22.34
N THR A 102 3.20 -10.34 -21.36
CA THR A 102 4.03 -11.55 -21.26
C THR A 102 3.64 -12.46 -20.10
N ASP A 103 3.09 -11.91 -19.01
CA ASP A 103 2.66 -12.66 -17.83
C ASP A 103 1.18 -13.02 -17.96
N THR A 104 0.86 -13.88 -18.93
CA THR A 104 -0.53 -14.23 -19.28
C THR A 104 -1.08 -15.44 -18.51
N THR A 105 -0.24 -16.15 -17.75
CA THR A 105 -0.65 -17.27 -16.89
C THR A 105 0.03 -17.18 -15.52
N VAL A 106 -0.53 -17.88 -14.52
CA VAL A 106 0.04 -17.96 -13.17
C VAL A 106 1.44 -18.57 -13.21
N GLU A 107 1.69 -19.55 -14.07
CA GLU A 107 2.99 -20.19 -14.21
C GLU A 107 4.04 -19.22 -14.75
N LEU A 108 3.70 -18.39 -15.74
CA LEU A 108 4.61 -17.38 -16.30
C LEU A 108 4.92 -16.29 -15.26
N LEU A 109 3.89 -15.85 -14.53
CA LEU A 109 4.03 -14.92 -13.42
C LEU A 109 4.95 -15.47 -12.33
N ASN A 110 4.76 -16.73 -11.94
CA ASN A 110 5.53 -17.37 -10.87
C ASN A 110 6.99 -17.61 -11.24
N LYS A 111 7.36 -17.68 -12.53
CA LYS A 111 8.78 -17.68 -12.93
C LYS A 111 9.51 -16.40 -12.50
N LYS A 112 8.80 -15.28 -12.36
CA LYS A 112 9.32 -13.98 -11.93
C LYS A 112 9.23 -13.73 -10.43
N ARG A 113 8.59 -14.65 -9.69
CA ARG A 113 8.39 -14.53 -8.25
C ARG A 113 9.24 -15.52 -7.49
N GLU A 114 9.48 -15.19 -6.24
CA GLU A 114 10.12 -16.05 -5.27
C GLU A 114 9.53 -15.79 -3.89
N THR A 115 9.59 -16.80 -3.03
CA THR A 115 9.26 -16.63 -1.62
C THR A 115 10.54 -16.25 -0.89
N VAL A 116 10.51 -15.10 -0.23
CA VAL A 116 11.60 -14.62 0.63
C VAL A 116 11.14 -14.60 2.08
N ASN A 117 12.00 -15.03 2.99
CA ASN A 117 11.75 -14.90 4.42
C ASN A 117 12.31 -13.54 4.89
N LYS A 118 11.43 -12.62 5.30
CA LYS A 118 11.83 -11.26 5.71
C LYS A 118 11.04 -10.76 6.91
N PRO A 119 11.66 -9.97 7.81
CA PRO A 119 10.92 -9.31 8.87
C PRO A 119 9.98 -8.25 8.31
N PRO A 120 8.91 -7.87 9.04
CA PRO A 120 8.01 -6.80 8.64
C PRO A 120 8.68 -5.44 8.48
N MET A 121 9.80 -5.24 9.18
CA MET A 121 10.55 -4.00 9.26
C MET A 121 12.05 -4.28 9.08
N GLU A 122 12.70 -3.54 8.20
CA GLU A 122 14.15 -3.55 7.99
C GLU A 122 14.71 -2.13 8.24
N PHE A 123 15.87 -2.03 8.89
CA PHE A 123 16.59 -0.77 9.07
C PHE A 123 17.83 -0.75 8.15
N ASN A 124 17.94 0.27 7.31
CA ASN A 124 19.05 0.39 6.37
C ASN A 124 20.28 0.99 7.07
N PRO A 125 21.41 0.26 7.17
CA PRO A 125 22.58 0.73 7.91
C PRO A 125 23.34 1.85 7.19
N VAL A 126 23.07 2.14 5.92
CA VAL A 126 23.75 3.20 5.15
C VAL A 126 22.96 4.51 5.18
N SER A 127 21.64 4.43 5.02
CA SER A 127 20.76 5.62 4.97
C SER A 127 20.02 5.90 6.26
N GLY A 128 19.96 4.92 7.17
CA GLY A 128 19.12 4.95 8.35
C GLY A 128 17.64 4.84 8.05
N GLN A 129 17.22 4.48 6.82
CA GLN A 129 15.81 4.35 6.50
C GLN A 129 15.18 3.12 7.14
N LEU A 130 13.94 3.26 7.62
CA LEU A 130 13.07 2.15 7.94
C LEU A 130 12.26 1.76 6.70
N VAL A 131 12.23 0.46 6.41
CA VAL A 131 11.47 -0.13 5.31
C VAL A 131 10.51 -1.15 5.88
N PHE A 132 9.23 -0.96 5.61
CA PHE A 132 8.17 -1.90 5.95
C PHE A 132 7.65 -2.58 4.70
N ASN A 133 7.28 -3.85 4.82
CA ASN A 133 6.68 -4.65 3.75
C ASN A 133 5.29 -5.16 4.17
N LYS A 134 4.68 -5.98 3.31
CA LYS A 134 3.32 -6.51 3.56
C LYS A 134 3.17 -7.33 4.84
N ALA A 135 4.25 -7.90 5.40
CA ALA A 135 4.22 -8.59 6.69
C ALA A 135 3.92 -7.64 7.86
N SER A 136 3.98 -6.32 7.65
CA SER A 136 3.51 -5.32 8.62
C SER A 136 2.04 -5.49 9.00
N ALA A 137 1.27 -6.22 8.21
CA ALA A 137 -0.06 -6.72 8.57
C ALA A 137 -0.09 -7.50 9.89
N ASN A 138 1.04 -7.98 10.41
CA ASN A 138 1.15 -8.71 11.68
C ASN A 138 1.65 -7.85 12.85
N LEU A 139 2.07 -6.60 12.61
CA LEU A 139 2.59 -5.74 13.66
C LEU A 139 1.48 -5.22 14.58
N PRO A 140 1.68 -5.17 15.90
CA PRO A 140 0.70 -4.59 16.81
C PRO A 140 0.59 -3.07 16.58
N LEU A 141 -0.66 -2.58 16.60
CA LEU A 141 -0.94 -1.14 16.59
C LEU A 141 -0.24 -0.47 17.78
N GLY A 142 0.24 0.75 17.58
CA GLY A 142 0.89 1.50 18.63
C GLY A 142 2.01 2.40 18.13
N ARG A 143 2.65 3.07 19.09
CA ARG A 143 3.76 3.99 18.85
C ARG A 143 5.02 3.43 19.47
N TYR A 144 6.11 3.43 18.71
CA TYR A 144 7.37 2.81 19.10
C TYR A 144 8.52 3.78 18.87
N THR A 145 9.29 4.08 19.92
CA THR A 145 10.48 4.93 19.82
C THR A 145 11.72 4.09 19.69
N PHE A 146 12.72 4.61 18.96
CA PHE A 146 13.97 3.89 18.76
C PHE A 146 15.19 4.78 18.92
N ASP A 147 16.26 4.17 19.40
CA ASP A 147 17.59 4.77 19.47
C ASP A 147 18.40 4.37 18.23
N VAL A 148 19.22 5.29 17.73
CA VAL A 148 20.13 5.03 16.62
C VAL A 148 21.54 5.33 17.05
N LYS A 149 22.47 4.43 16.73
CA LYS A 149 23.90 4.73 16.79
C LYS A 149 24.38 5.12 15.40
N MET A 150 25.14 6.21 15.31
CA MET A 150 25.84 6.64 14.11
C MET A 150 27.34 6.52 14.34
N THR A 151 28.05 5.97 13.35
CA THR A 151 29.50 5.90 13.30
C THR A 151 30.00 6.61 12.06
N ASN A 152 31.05 7.40 12.18
CA ASN A 152 31.78 8.03 11.06
C ASN A 152 33.30 8.07 11.36
N PRO A 153 34.16 8.67 10.50
CA PRO A 153 35.60 8.71 10.74
C PRO A 153 36.02 9.43 12.03
N THR A 154 35.18 10.33 12.54
CA THR A 154 35.43 11.11 13.75
C THR A 154 35.11 10.30 15.02
N GLY A 155 34.14 9.39 14.95
CA GLY A 155 33.80 8.54 16.08
C GLY A 155 32.41 7.90 15.99
N GLN A 156 31.85 7.55 17.13
CA GLN A 156 30.52 6.93 17.26
C GLN A 156 29.69 7.67 18.31
N LYS A 157 28.39 7.82 18.06
CA LYS A 157 27.44 8.44 18.99
C LYS A 157 26.08 7.74 18.96
N ILE A 158 25.44 7.64 20.12
CA ILE A 158 24.07 7.15 20.27
C ILE A 158 23.13 8.35 20.37
N PHE A 159 22.05 8.29 19.60
CA PHE A 159 20.97 9.27 19.54
C PHE A 159 19.72 8.61 20.13
N PRO A 160 19.43 8.87 21.41
CA PRO A 160 18.27 8.28 22.07
C PRO A 160 16.98 8.90 21.54
N LYS A 161 15.94 8.07 21.37
CA LYS A 161 14.61 8.44 20.89
C LYS A 161 14.66 9.31 19.63
N LEU A 162 15.44 8.89 18.64
CA LEU A 162 15.68 9.67 17.43
C LEU A 162 14.37 9.96 16.68
N ALA A 163 13.48 8.98 16.60
CA ALA A 163 12.15 9.14 16.02
C ALA A 163 11.17 8.10 16.60
N THR A 164 9.91 8.25 16.20
CA THR A 164 8.81 7.34 16.53
C THR A 164 8.30 6.66 15.27
N VAL A 165 8.07 5.36 15.32
CA VAL A 165 7.28 4.61 14.36
C VAL A 165 5.86 4.50 14.88
N GLU A 166 4.88 4.89 14.10
CA GLU A 166 3.46 4.73 14.43
C GLU A 166 2.82 3.70 13.51
N ILE A 167 2.41 2.58 14.11
CA ILE A 167 1.75 1.47 13.42
C ILE A 167 0.24 1.71 13.45
N ILE A 168 -0.35 1.91 12.28
CA ILE A 168 -1.78 2.20 12.10
C ILE A 168 -2.41 1.25 11.10
N ASP A 169 -3.72 1.05 11.22
CA ASP A 169 -4.47 0.39 10.18
C ASP A 169 -4.63 1.31 8.96
N PRO A 170 -4.58 0.77 7.73
CA PRO A 170 -4.90 1.53 6.53
C PRO A 170 -6.37 1.96 6.55
N VAL A 171 -6.65 3.14 6.00
CA VAL A 171 -8.03 3.57 5.76
C VAL A 171 -8.53 3.03 4.42
N ILE A 172 -9.84 3.10 4.16
CA ILE A 172 -10.40 2.52 2.94
C ILE A 172 -9.81 3.14 1.67
N GLU A 173 -9.47 4.43 1.71
CA GLU A 173 -8.84 5.16 0.60
C GLU A 173 -7.41 4.69 0.29
N ASP A 174 -6.74 4.04 1.24
CA ASP A 174 -5.43 3.41 1.00
C ASP A 174 -5.56 2.09 0.23
N MET A 175 -6.74 1.47 0.30
CA MET A 175 -6.96 0.09 -0.15
C MET A 175 -7.91 0.00 -1.34
N PHE A 176 -8.78 0.99 -1.53
CA PHE A 176 -9.89 0.92 -2.47
C PHE A 176 -10.19 2.28 -3.08
N GLU A 177 -10.40 2.27 -4.39
CA GLU A 177 -10.71 3.45 -5.20
C GLU A 177 -11.99 3.17 -5.98
N VAL A 178 -13.00 4.03 -5.85
CA VAL A 178 -14.16 4.03 -6.76
C VAL A 178 -13.83 4.95 -7.93
N THR A 179 -13.84 4.40 -9.14
CA THR A 179 -13.42 5.15 -10.34
C THR A 179 -14.60 5.64 -11.17
N TYR A 180 -15.77 5.03 -11.03
CA TYR A 180 -16.97 5.43 -11.78
C TYR A 180 -18.26 4.83 -11.20
N GLN A 181 -19.36 5.57 -11.30
CA GLN A 181 -20.71 5.14 -10.90
C GLN A 181 -21.77 5.77 -11.80
N ALA A 182 -22.55 4.95 -12.50
CA ALA A 182 -23.76 5.37 -13.20
C ALA A 182 -24.74 4.21 -13.35
N ALA A 183 -26.01 4.50 -13.61
CA ALA A 183 -26.98 3.48 -13.98
C ALA A 183 -28.07 4.04 -14.88
N THR A 184 -28.60 3.17 -15.74
CA THR A 184 -29.78 3.48 -16.57
C THR A 184 -30.78 2.34 -16.56
N GLY A 185 -32.07 2.67 -16.59
CA GLY A 185 -33.11 1.73 -17.00
C GLY A 185 -33.18 1.65 -18.53
N SER A 186 -33.44 0.48 -19.11
CA SER A 186 -33.76 0.38 -20.55
C SER A 186 -35.01 -0.45 -20.82
N SER A 187 -35.92 0.10 -21.62
CA SER A 187 -37.12 -0.61 -22.06
C SER A 187 -36.78 -1.72 -23.08
N ALA A 188 -37.78 -2.54 -23.45
CA ALA A 188 -37.62 -3.55 -24.50
C ALA A 188 -37.23 -2.96 -25.86
N SER A 189 -37.56 -1.70 -26.13
CA SER A 189 -37.16 -0.95 -27.33
C SER A 189 -35.83 -0.20 -27.16
N GLU A 190 -35.06 -0.50 -26.10
CA GLU A 190 -33.76 0.13 -25.79
C GLU A 190 -33.83 1.66 -25.65
N VAL A 191 -34.97 2.19 -25.17
CA VAL A 191 -35.04 3.58 -24.69
C VAL A 191 -34.42 3.64 -23.30
N PHE A 192 -33.35 4.43 -23.15
CA PHE A 192 -32.60 4.56 -21.91
C PHE A 192 -33.08 5.74 -21.06
N THR A 193 -33.21 5.51 -19.75
CA THR A 193 -33.57 6.53 -18.77
C THR A 193 -32.56 6.48 -17.62
N ALA A 194 -32.00 7.62 -17.24
CA ALA A 194 -31.10 7.69 -16.10
C ALA A 194 -31.84 7.30 -14.81
N ILE A 195 -31.16 6.53 -13.95
CA ILE A 195 -31.67 6.14 -12.62
C ILE A 195 -30.58 6.43 -11.59
N THR A 196 -30.90 6.30 -10.30
CA THR A 196 -29.93 6.52 -9.23
C THR A 196 -28.70 5.62 -9.40
N ALA A 197 -27.52 6.25 -9.39
CA ALA A 197 -26.24 5.56 -9.55
C ALA A 197 -26.01 4.53 -8.42
N PRO A 198 -25.29 3.43 -8.70
CA PRO A 198 -24.95 2.44 -7.69
C PRO A 198 -24.08 3.05 -6.59
N LYS A 199 -24.17 2.52 -5.37
CA LYS A 199 -23.24 2.82 -4.28
C LYS A 199 -22.28 1.66 -4.09
N LEU A 200 -20.98 1.92 -4.14
CA LEU A 200 -19.96 0.91 -3.91
C LEU A 200 -19.48 0.98 -2.47
N LYS A 201 -19.38 -0.18 -1.84
CA LYS A 201 -18.75 -0.36 -0.54
C LYS A 201 -17.73 -1.48 -0.65
N CYS A 202 -16.55 -1.27 -0.07
CA CYS A 202 -15.52 -2.28 0.02
C CYS A 202 -15.22 -2.59 1.48
N THR A 203 -15.13 -3.88 1.80
CA THR A 203 -14.75 -4.39 3.12
C THR A 203 -13.57 -5.33 2.95
N LYS A 204 -12.45 -5.05 3.62
CA LYS A 204 -11.33 -6.00 3.68
C LYS A 204 -11.65 -7.09 4.70
N ILE A 205 -11.78 -8.33 4.23
CA ILE A 205 -12.11 -9.51 5.05
C ILE A 205 -10.84 -10.13 5.64
N SER A 206 -9.75 -10.15 4.87
CA SER A 206 -8.47 -10.72 5.30
C SER A 206 -7.29 -9.97 4.69
N ASN A 207 -6.17 -9.96 5.42
CA ASN A 207 -4.86 -9.51 4.90
C ASN A 207 -4.20 -10.57 4.01
N GLU A 208 -4.71 -11.80 4.01
CA GLU A 208 -4.20 -12.90 3.21
C GLU A 208 -4.91 -13.01 1.86
N GLY A 209 -4.16 -13.53 0.89
CA GLY A 209 -4.64 -13.80 -0.46
C GLY A 209 -4.64 -12.57 -1.37
N ALA A 210 -5.24 -12.76 -2.55
CA ALA A 210 -5.38 -11.74 -3.58
C ALA A 210 -6.74 -11.94 -4.24
N ARG A 211 -7.82 -11.71 -3.48
CA ARG A 211 -9.20 -12.08 -3.84
C ARG A 211 -10.15 -10.89 -3.80
N VAL A 212 -11.02 -10.80 -4.80
CA VAL A 212 -12.21 -9.94 -4.79
C VAL A 212 -13.46 -10.78 -4.88
N ILE A 213 -14.40 -10.54 -3.97
CA ILE A 213 -15.75 -11.10 -3.92
C ILE A 213 -16.70 -9.95 -4.27
N LEU A 214 -17.23 -9.97 -5.48
CA LEU A 214 -18.15 -8.94 -6.00
C LEU A 214 -19.61 -9.37 -5.78
N LYS A 215 -20.37 -8.51 -5.11
CA LYS A 215 -21.81 -8.65 -4.88
C LYS A 215 -22.55 -7.50 -5.56
N ILE A 216 -23.63 -7.79 -6.27
CA ILE A 216 -24.59 -6.78 -6.73
C ILE A 216 -25.88 -6.99 -5.97
N VAL A 217 -26.30 -5.98 -5.22
CA VAL A 217 -27.45 -6.06 -4.31
C VAL A 217 -28.49 -4.99 -4.67
N ASP A 218 -29.75 -5.30 -4.38
CA ASP A 218 -30.84 -4.34 -4.50
C ASP A 218 -30.80 -3.29 -3.37
N LYS A 219 -31.77 -2.37 -3.35
CA LYS A 219 -31.86 -1.31 -2.34
C LYS A 219 -32.07 -1.81 -0.91
N ASN A 220 -32.47 -3.06 -0.74
CA ASN A 220 -32.71 -3.70 0.55
C ASN A 220 -31.57 -4.66 0.95
N GLY A 221 -30.47 -4.68 0.20
CA GLY A 221 -29.33 -5.57 0.46
C GLY A 221 -29.52 -7.00 -0.03
N LYS A 222 -30.55 -7.28 -0.83
CA LYS A 222 -30.77 -8.61 -1.40
C LYS A 222 -29.89 -8.80 -2.63
N ALA A 223 -28.97 -9.76 -2.59
CA ALA A 223 -28.10 -10.08 -3.72
C ALA A 223 -28.89 -10.61 -4.92
N PHE A 224 -28.53 -10.14 -6.11
CA PHE A 224 -28.93 -10.77 -7.37
C PHE A 224 -28.14 -12.05 -7.60
N ASN A 225 -28.76 -13.04 -8.24
CA ASN A 225 -28.14 -14.34 -8.50
C ASN A 225 -27.43 -14.38 -9.87
N PRO A 226 -26.09 -14.27 -9.92
CA PRO A 226 -25.37 -14.33 -11.19
C PRO A 226 -25.45 -15.73 -11.82
N LYS A 227 -25.45 -16.81 -11.03
CA LYS A 227 -25.57 -18.20 -11.53
C LYS A 227 -26.93 -18.49 -12.19
N ALA A 228 -28.00 -17.84 -11.75
CA ALA A 228 -29.34 -17.92 -12.34
C ALA A 228 -29.55 -16.95 -13.52
N GLY A 229 -28.51 -16.20 -13.93
CA GLY A 229 -28.59 -15.23 -15.01
C GLY A 229 -29.34 -13.95 -14.66
N GLU A 230 -29.43 -13.59 -13.37
CA GLU A 230 -29.97 -12.29 -12.97
C GLU A 230 -28.99 -11.15 -13.24
N ILE A 231 -27.69 -11.45 -13.38
CA ILE A 231 -26.64 -10.51 -13.78
C ILE A 231 -26.05 -11.02 -15.09
N VAL A 232 -26.23 -10.27 -16.17
CA VAL A 232 -25.73 -10.66 -17.50
C VAL A 232 -24.85 -9.58 -18.11
N LYS A 233 -23.94 -10.00 -18.99
CA LYS A 233 -23.09 -9.08 -19.76
C LYS A 233 -23.94 -8.11 -20.58
N ARG A 234 -23.58 -6.83 -20.58
CA ARG A 234 -24.23 -5.82 -21.43
C ARG A 234 -23.57 -5.74 -22.81
N GLY A 235 -23.98 -6.61 -23.72
CA GLY A 235 -23.49 -6.62 -25.10
C GLY A 235 -21.99 -6.91 -25.21
N ASP A 236 -21.26 -6.10 -25.96
CA ASP A 236 -19.81 -6.20 -26.16
C ASP A 236 -18.98 -5.47 -25.08
N ARG A 237 -19.66 -4.85 -24.10
CA ARG A 237 -19.01 -4.02 -23.09
C ARG A 237 -18.20 -4.84 -22.07
N PRO A 238 -17.18 -4.22 -21.44
CA PRO A 238 -16.42 -4.84 -20.37
C PRO A 238 -17.29 -5.25 -19.17
N MET A 239 -16.86 -6.29 -18.48
CA MET A 239 -17.44 -6.79 -17.23
C MET A 239 -16.30 -7.17 -16.27
N PHE A 240 -16.62 -7.64 -15.07
CA PHE A 240 -15.62 -8.01 -14.06
C PHE A 240 -14.57 -8.96 -14.63
N GLU A 241 -15.01 -10.00 -15.33
CA GLU A 241 -14.20 -10.99 -16.05
C GLU A 241 -13.26 -10.36 -17.08
N SER A 242 -13.57 -9.18 -17.63
CA SER A 242 -12.72 -8.50 -18.62
C SER A 242 -11.42 -7.95 -18.02
N HIS A 243 -11.40 -7.75 -16.70
CA HIS A 243 -10.24 -7.29 -15.95
C HIS A 243 -9.40 -8.45 -15.41
N VAL A 244 -9.92 -9.68 -15.51
CA VAL A 244 -9.34 -10.87 -14.93
C VAL A 244 -8.36 -11.51 -15.91
N LYS A 245 -7.13 -11.77 -15.45
CA LYS A 245 -6.04 -12.30 -16.27
C LYS A 245 -5.70 -13.76 -15.98
N PHE A 246 -5.68 -14.15 -14.71
CA PHE A 246 -5.02 -15.37 -14.29
C PHE A 246 -5.97 -16.52 -13.98
N ASN A 247 -7.00 -16.24 -13.19
CA ASN A 247 -7.95 -17.24 -12.72
C ASN A 247 -9.35 -16.89 -13.21
N PRO A 248 -10.12 -17.82 -13.78
CA PRO A 248 -11.48 -17.51 -14.22
C PRO A 248 -12.35 -17.06 -13.03
N VAL A 249 -13.33 -16.18 -13.30
CA VAL A 249 -14.30 -15.77 -12.29
C VAL A 249 -15.16 -16.97 -11.90
N GLN A 250 -15.26 -17.22 -10.60
CA GLN A 250 -16.14 -18.22 -10.02
C GLN A 250 -17.46 -17.55 -9.67
N VAL A 251 -18.57 -18.21 -9.98
CA VAL A 251 -19.92 -17.64 -9.81
C VAL A 251 -20.72 -18.50 -8.85
N THR A 252 -21.31 -17.87 -7.84
CA THR A 252 -22.22 -18.50 -6.86
C THR A 252 -23.64 -17.95 -7.01
N ASP A 253 -24.54 -18.31 -6.09
CA ASP A 253 -25.90 -17.78 -6.10
C ASP A 253 -25.98 -16.30 -5.70
N THR A 254 -24.90 -15.70 -5.18
CA THR A 254 -24.89 -14.33 -4.67
C THR A 254 -23.65 -13.53 -5.05
N GLU A 255 -22.61 -14.18 -5.58
CA GLU A 255 -21.27 -13.60 -5.70
C GLU A 255 -20.59 -13.95 -7.02
N MET A 256 -19.71 -13.06 -7.47
CA MET A 256 -18.69 -13.30 -8.49
C MET A 256 -17.31 -13.15 -7.84
N ILE A 257 -16.46 -14.18 -7.91
CA ILE A 257 -15.22 -14.27 -7.14
C ILE A 257 -14.04 -14.36 -8.11
N CYS A 258 -13.02 -13.52 -7.91
CA CYS A 258 -11.78 -13.53 -8.69
C CYS A 258 -10.56 -13.54 -7.77
N ASP A 259 -9.64 -14.47 -8.04
CA ASP A 259 -8.27 -14.43 -7.52
C ASP A 259 -7.37 -13.71 -8.53
N PHE A 260 -6.87 -12.53 -8.16
CA PHE A 260 -6.21 -11.59 -9.09
C PHE A 260 -4.69 -11.69 -9.14
N GLU A 261 -4.07 -12.50 -8.27
CA GLU A 261 -2.63 -12.79 -8.16
C GLU A 261 -1.68 -11.62 -7.85
N VAL A 262 -1.97 -10.41 -8.34
CA VAL A 262 -1.11 -9.22 -8.25
C VAL A 262 -1.96 -7.99 -7.96
N ALA A 263 -1.70 -7.31 -6.84
CA ALA A 263 -2.28 -6.00 -6.58
C ALA A 263 -1.50 -4.90 -7.34
N PRO A 264 -2.16 -3.80 -7.77
CA PRO A 264 -3.59 -3.51 -7.62
C PRO A 264 -4.46 -4.32 -8.59
N PHE A 265 -5.76 -4.44 -8.30
CA PHE A 265 -6.74 -5.06 -9.19
C PHE A 265 -7.93 -4.13 -9.49
N PRO A 266 -8.30 -3.88 -10.76
CA PRO A 266 -7.54 -4.24 -11.95
C PRO A 266 -6.20 -3.51 -12.00
N LEU A 267 -5.19 -4.19 -12.55
CA LEU A 267 -3.82 -3.70 -12.52
C LEU A 267 -3.57 -2.57 -13.53
N ALA A 268 -4.21 -2.66 -14.69
CA ALA A 268 -4.15 -1.68 -15.75
C ALA A 268 -5.55 -1.34 -16.24
N LYS A 269 -5.68 -0.17 -16.88
CA LYS A 269 -6.90 0.18 -17.60
C LYS A 269 -7.13 -0.81 -18.74
N LEU A 270 -8.39 -1.12 -18.98
CA LEU A 270 -8.81 -1.88 -20.13
C LEU A 270 -8.92 -0.96 -21.35
N ILE A 271 -8.07 -1.17 -22.33
CA ILE A 271 -8.11 -0.48 -23.63
C ILE A 271 -8.44 -1.52 -24.69
N ALA A 272 -9.54 -1.31 -25.42
CA ALA A 272 -9.95 -2.21 -26.49
C ALA A 272 -9.02 -2.08 -27.71
N SER A 273 -9.01 -3.10 -28.58
CA SER A 273 -8.19 -3.13 -29.80
C SER A 273 -8.46 -1.98 -30.76
N ASN A 274 -9.66 -1.39 -30.71
CA ASN A 274 -10.04 -0.21 -31.48
C ASN A 274 -9.61 1.13 -30.83
N GLY A 275 -8.86 1.09 -29.72
CA GLY A 275 -8.38 2.27 -29.00
C GLY A 275 -9.35 2.84 -27.96
N THR A 276 -10.52 2.23 -27.75
CA THR A 276 -11.47 2.70 -26.71
C THR A 276 -10.90 2.46 -25.32
N ASP A 277 -10.66 3.55 -24.56
CA ASP A 277 -10.29 3.47 -23.14
C ASP A 277 -11.55 3.23 -22.29
N TRP A 278 -11.71 1.99 -21.83
CA TRP A 278 -12.77 1.61 -20.90
C TRP A 278 -12.39 1.83 -19.44
N GLY A 279 -11.15 2.24 -19.15
CA GLY A 279 -10.65 2.39 -17.80
C GLY A 279 -10.83 1.12 -16.98
N TYR A 280 -11.55 1.25 -15.87
CA TYR A 280 -11.84 0.16 -14.92
C TYR A 280 -13.34 -0.21 -14.90
N LEU A 281 -14.05 0.10 -15.98
CA LEU A 281 -15.51 -0.01 -16.02
C LEU A 281 -15.98 -1.45 -16.12
N ASN A 282 -17.10 -1.71 -15.45
CA ASN A 282 -17.86 -2.94 -15.49
C ASN A 282 -19.29 -2.60 -15.88
N TYR A 283 -19.76 -3.22 -16.96
CA TYR A 283 -21.10 -3.02 -17.51
C TYR A 283 -21.90 -4.30 -17.38
N TYR A 284 -22.96 -4.23 -16.60
CA TYR A 284 -23.90 -5.33 -16.46
C TYR A 284 -25.31 -4.91 -16.86
N ARG A 285 -26.15 -5.92 -17.06
CA ARG A 285 -27.59 -5.79 -17.21
C ARG A 285 -28.27 -6.76 -16.24
N ILE A 286 -29.27 -6.28 -15.53
CA ILE A 286 -30.21 -7.10 -14.78
C ILE A 286 -31.52 -7.12 -15.57
N PRO A 287 -31.93 -8.27 -16.12
CA PRO A 287 -33.16 -8.38 -16.87
C PRO A 287 -34.38 -7.90 -16.08
N MET A 288 -35.28 -7.17 -16.73
CA MET A 288 -36.47 -6.58 -16.08
C MET A 288 -37.38 -7.60 -15.36
N GLN A 289 -37.32 -8.88 -15.72
CA GLN A 289 -38.07 -9.94 -15.04
C GLN A 289 -37.56 -10.24 -13.62
N TYR A 290 -36.33 -9.81 -13.29
CA TYR A 290 -35.70 -10.02 -11.99
C TYR A 290 -35.59 -8.74 -11.17
N ALA A 291 -36.01 -7.58 -11.69
CA ALA A 291 -35.83 -6.31 -11.03
C ALA A 291 -36.94 -5.30 -11.34
N GLN A 292 -37.34 -4.55 -10.31
CA GLN A 292 -38.20 -3.37 -10.44
C GLN A 292 -37.38 -2.11 -10.15
N ILE A 293 -37.49 -1.11 -11.01
CA ILE A 293 -36.94 0.22 -10.76
C ILE A 293 -38.04 1.13 -10.19
N ASP A 294 -37.72 1.90 -9.15
CA ASP A 294 -38.63 2.86 -8.54
C ASP A 294 -39.06 3.92 -9.57
N GLY A 295 -40.37 4.03 -9.81
CA GLY A 295 -40.93 4.98 -10.79
C GLY A 295 -40.71 4.62 -12.26
N LEU A 296 -40.13 3.45 -12.57
CA LEU A 296 -39.81 3.04 -13.95
C LEU A 296 -40.09 1.54 -14.16
N ALA A 297 -41.31 1.22 -14.57
CA ALA A 297 -41.74 -0.17 -14.80
C ALA A 297 -41.21 -0.77 -16.10
N ASN A 298 -41.09 -2.10 -16.13
CA ASN A 298 -40.75 -2.90 -17.32
C ASN A 298 -39.42 -2.51 -18.01
N ASN A 299 -38.43 -2.12 -17.20
CA ASN A 299 -37.10 -1.74 -17.69
C ASN A 299 -36.02 -2.65 -17.10
N ASN A 300 -35.05 -3.01 -17.94
CA ASN A 300 -33.83 -3.66 -17.49
C ASN A 300 -33.00 -2.66 -16.68
N VAL A 301 -32.25 -3.12 -15.69
CA VAL A 301 -31.29 -2.27 -14.96
C VAL A 301 -29.93 -2.41 -15.61
N ASN A 302 -29.28 -1.30 -15.96
CA ASN A 302 -27.97 -1.28 -16.60
C ASN A 302 -26.96 -0.52 -15.71
N PRO A 303 -26.49 -1.10 -14.59
CA PRO A 303 -25.46 -0.46 -13.78
C PRO A 303 -24.12 -0.44 -14.51
N VAL A 304 -23.39 0.65 -14.30
CA VAL A 304 -22.01 0.83 -14.72
C VAL A 304 -21.22 1.29 -13.52
N PHE A 305 -20.17 0.55 -13.18
CA PHE A 305 -19.31 0.90 -12.06
C PHE A 305 -17.87 0.53 -12.34
N GLY A 306 -16.94 1.27 -11.75
CA GLY A 306 -15.52 0.94 -11.77
C GLY A 306 -14.94 1.08 -10.38
N PHE A 307 -14.02 0.19 -10.06
CA PHE A 307 -13.27 0.24 -8.82
C PHE A 307 -11.87 -0.33 -8.99
N ARG A 308 -11.00 -0.04 -8.02
CA ARG A 308 -9.71 -0.68 -7.87
C ARG A 308 -9.48 -1.06 -6.42
N VAL A 309 -8.81 -2.18 -6.23
CA VAL A 309 -8.25 -2.62 -4.96
C VAL A 309 -6.74 -2.44 -5.05
N LEU A 310 -6.15 -1.71 -4.11
CA LEU A 310 -4.81 -1.16 -4.26
C LEU A 310 -3.71 -2.03 -3.63
N MET A 311 -4.09 -2.99 -2.79
CA MET A 311 -3.17 -3.87 -2.08
C MET A 311 -3.71 -5.32 -2.00
N GLU A 312 -2.83 -6.26 -1.69
CA GLU A 312 -3.20 -7.67 -1.49
C GLU A 312 -4.16 -7.84 -0.29
N GLY A 313 -4.89 -8.95 -0.28
CA GLY A 313 -5.90 -9.30 0.69
C GLY A 313 -7.14 -9.93 0.04
N THR A 314 -8.11 -10.25 0.88
CA THR A 314 -9.44 -10.69 0.47
C THR A 314 -10.44 -9.58 0.73
N TYR A 315 -11.15 -9.16 -0.31
CA TYR A 315 -12.06 -8.02 -0.28
C TYR A 315 -13.45 -8.43 -0.71
N GLU A 316 -14.46 -7.94 -0.01
CA GLU A 316 -15.83 -7.92 -0.47
C GLU A 316 -16.15 -6.55 -1.03
N VAL A 317 -16.58 -6.50 -2.29
CA VAL A 317 -17.04 -5.30 -2.97
C VAL A 317 -18.54 -5.45 -3.21
N GLU A 318 -19.33 -4.65 -2.53
CA GLU A 318 -20.78 -4.58 -2.69
C GLU A 318 -21.16 -3.41 -3.59
N VAL A 319 -21.95 -3.68 -4.62
CA VAL A 319 -22.57 -2.72 -5.52
C VAL A 319 -24.06 -2.67 -5.20
N MET A 320 -24.47 -1.71 -4.39
CA MET A 320 -25.87 -1.48 -4.04
C MET A 320 -26.55 -0.65 -5.13
N LEU A 321 -27.73 -1.10 -5.58
CA LEU A 321 -28.59 -0.41 -6.54
C LEU A 321 -29.73 0.33 -5.81
N PRO A 322 -29.62 1.65 -5.52
CA PRO A 322 -30.48 2.28 -4.49
C PRO A 322 -31.94 2.47 -4.89
N ALA A 323 -32.25 2.43 -6.19
CA ALA A 323 -33.60 2.61 -6.73
C ALA A 323 -34.18 1.29 -7.28
N VAL A 324 -33.58 0.15 -6.96
CA VAL A 324 -33.91 -1.15 -7.56
C VAL A 324 -34.33 -2.13 -6.48
N THR A 325 -35.37 -2.91 -6.75
CA THR A 325 -35.79 -4.05 -5.91
C THR A 325 -35.64 -5.34 -6.70
N ARG A 326 -35.01 -6.36 -6.12
CA ARG A 326 -34.93 -7.69 -6.72
C ARG A 326 -36.28 -8.40 -6.63
N ILE A 327 -36.73 -8.97 -7.74
CA ILE A 327 -37.95 -9.76 -7.84
C ILE A 327 -37.56 -11.24 -7.96
N GLU A 328 -38.09 -12.08 -7.07
CA GLU A 328 -37.98 -13.52 -7.23
C GLU A 328 -39.03 -14.02 -8.21
N LYS A 329 -38.61 -14.83 -9.18
CA LYS A 329 -39.53 -15.53 -10.06
C LYS A 329 -40.31 -16.54 -9.21
N LYS A 330 -41.63 -16.40 -9.17
CA LYS A 330 -42.53 -17.44 -8.63
C LYS A 330 -42.55 -18.67 -9.52
#